data_AF-A0A930RUX1-F1
#
_entry.id   AF-A0A930RUX1-F1
#
_cell.length_a   1.000
_cell.length_b   1.000
_cell.length_c   1.000
_cell.angle_alpha   90.00
_cell.angle_beta   90.00
_cell.angle_gamma   90.00
#
_symmetry.space_group_name_H-M   'P 1'
#
loop_
_entity.id
_entity.type
_entity.pdbx_description
1 polymer ?
#
loop_
_entity_poly.entity_id
_entity_poly.type
_entity_poly.pdbx_seq_one_letter_code
_entity_poly.pdbx_strand_id
1 'polypeptide(L)'
;MSEPSFWDDSEKANQVIQKNNELKAIYDTFHKMELSLEETSLLFEMYKEEPDEEVHAEIVDAIEALEKDLQQYELSMLLNGPHDKNSAILEIHPGAGGTESQDWGSMLLRMYMRWAEKHGYRVETVDYQDGDEAGIKSVTLSIEGLNAYGYLRSEKGVHRLVRISPFDAAGKRHT
;
A
#
# COMPACT_ATOMS: atom_id res chain seq x y z
N MET A 1 18.37 15.04 -19.17
CA MET A 1 19.32 14.50 -18.18
C MET A 1 20.73 14.32 -18.74
N SER A 2 20.88 14.03 -20.04
CA SER A 2 22.19 13.89 -20.71
C SER A 2 22.88 15.22 -21.07
N GLU A 3 22.18 16.35 -20.98
CA GLU A 3 22.80 17.68 -21.14
C GLU A 3 23.59 18.07 -19.87
N PRO A 4 24.82 18.60 -20.01
CA PRO A 4 25.67 18.96 -18.87
C PRO A 4 25.04 20.01 -17.94
N SER A 5 24.32 20.98 -18.50
CA SER A 5 23.68 22.08 -17.76
C SER A 5 22.43 21.67 -16.98
N PHE A 6 21.97 20.43 -17.14
CA PHE A 6 20.80 19.93 -16.41
C PHE A 6 21.00 19.91 -14.90
N TRP A 7 22.25 19.74 -14.45
CA TRP A 7 22.61 19.66 -13.03
C TRP A 7 22.95 21.01 -12.40
N ASP A 8 22.98 22.09 -13.19
CA ASP A 8 23.30 23.44 -12.70
C ASP A 8 22.22 23.98 -11.75
N ASP A 9 20.97 23.51 -11.91
CA ASP A 9 19.84 23.82 -11.05
C ASP A 9 19.32 22.53 -10.39
N SER A 10 19.84 22.23 -9.21
CA SER A 10 19.51 21.00 -8.47
C SER A 10 18.02 20.87 -8.15
N GLU A 11 17.32 21.99 -7.97
CA GLU A 11 15.90 21.99 -7.62
C GLU A 11 15.05 21.61 -8.83
N LYS A 12 15.33 22.20 -9.99
CA LYS A 12 14.67 21.81 -11.26
C LYS A 12 15.05 20.39 -11.69
N ALA A 13 16.31 20.00 -11.51
CA ALA A 13 16.76 18.64 -11.82
C ALA A 13 15.96 17.60 -11.02
N ASN A 14 15.80 17.82 -9.70
CA ASN A 14 15.03 16.93 -8.83
C ASN A 14 13.55 16.84 -9.24
N GLN A 15 12.90 17.95 -9.56
CA GLN A 15 11.51 17.94 -10.04
C GLN A 15 11.33 17.11 -11.32
N VAL A 16 12.26 17.25 -12.27
CA VAL A 16 12.23 16.48 -13.53
C VAL A 16 12.51 15.00 -13.28
N ILE A 17 13.45 14.66 -12.40
CA ILE A 17 13.75 13.27 -12.02
C ILE A 17 12.53 12.63 -11.36
N GLN A 18 11.90 13.31 -10.40
CA GLN A 18 10.72 12.82 -9.71
C GLN A 18 9.58 12.55 -10.70
N LYS A 19 9.29 13.50 -11.59
CA LYS A 19 8.26 13.34 -12.62
C LYS A 19 8.59 12.25 -13.63
N ASN A 20 9.87 12.08 -13.98
CA ASN A 20 10.31 10.99 -14.86
C ASN A 20 10.09 9.64 -14.19
N ASN A 21 10.46 9.51 -12.91
CA ASN A 21 10.27 8.28 -12.15
C ASN A 21 8.78 7.92 -12.01
N GLU A 22 7.91 8.91 -11.79
CA GLU A 22 6.45 8.71 -11.79
C GLU A 22 5.94 8.12 -13.11
N LEU A 23 6.30 8.77 -14.23
CA LEU A 23 5.85 8.33 -15.56
C LEU A 23 6.46 6.98 -15.94
N LYS A 24 7.72 6.75 -15.56
CA LYS A 24 8.41 5.50 -15.79
C LYS A 24 7.76 4.37 -15.01
N ALA A 25 7.38 4.57 -13.74
CA ALA A 25 6.69 3.56 -12.96
C ALA A 25 5.35 3.15 -13.59
N ILE A 26 4.59 4.13 -14.13
CA ILE A 26 3.35 3.85 -14.87
C ILE A 26 3.64 3.02 -16.11
N TYR A 27 4.62 3.42 -16.92
CA TYR A 27 5.00 2.73 -18.14
C TYR A 27 5.50 1.31 -17.88
N ASP A 28 6.44 1.14 -16.94
CA ASP A 28 7.04 -0.15 -16.60
C ASP A 28 5.98 -1.13 -16.08
N THR A 29 4.99 -0.65 -15.32
CA THR A 29 3.86 -1.47 -14.83
C THR A 29 2.98 -1.94 -15.99
N PHE A 30 2.64 -1.03 -16.91
CA PHE A 30 1.85 -1.39 -18.09
C PHE A 30 2.59 -2.37 -19.00
N HIS A 31 3.86 -2.09 -19.29
CA HIS A 31 4.68 -2.93 -20.15
C HIS A 31 4.90 -4.34 -19.56
N LYS A 32 5.04 -4.44 -18.23
CA LYS A 32 5.10 -5.74 -17.57
C LYS A 32 3.81 -6.56 -17.76
N MET A 33 2.64 -5.93 -17.65
CA MET A 33 1.36 -6.60 -17.89
C MET A 33 1.19 -7.02 -19.36
N GLU A 34 1.64 -6.17 -20.29
CA GLU A 34 1.67 -6.49 -21.73
C GLU A 34 2.52 -7.74 -22.00
N LEU A 35 3.75 -7.79 -21.47
CA LEU A 35 4.62 -8.96 -21.59
C LEU A 35 4.01 -10.22 -20.96
N SER A 36 3.42 -10.09 -19.78
CA SER A 36 2.76 -11.22 -19.11
C SER A 36 1.56 -11.75 -19.91
N LEU A 37 0.82 -10.88 -20.59
CA LEU A 37 -0.27 -11.27 -21.48
C LEU A 37 0.24 -11.99 -22.73
N GLU A 38 1.34 -11.52 -23.32
CA GLU A 38 1.99 -12.19 -24.46
C GLU A 38 2.48 -13.59 -24.07
N GLU A 39 3.15 -13.72 -22.92
CA GLU A 39 3.61 -15.02 -22.38
C GLU A 39 2.43 -15.97 -22.12
N THR A 40 1.36 -15.48 -21.50
CA THR A 40 0.14 -16.26 -21.23
C THR A 40 -0.56 -16.68 -22.52
N SER A 41 -0.55 -15.82 -23.55
CA SER A 41 -1.12 -16.13 -24.86
C SER A 41 -0.33 -17.23 -25.57
N LEU A 42 0.99 -17.20 -25.48
CA LEU A 42 1.86 -18.25 -26.03
C LEU A 42 1.63 -19.60 -25.32
N LEU A 43 1.55 -19.60 -23.99
CA LEU A 43 1.18 -20.78 -23.21
C LEU A 43 -0.17 -21.37 -23.64
N PHE A 44 -1.16 -20.50 -23.87
CA PHE A 44 -2.47 -20.92 -24.36
C PHE A 44 -2.44 -21.48 -25.78
N GLU A 45 -1.59 -20.97 -26.67
CA GLU A 45 -1.37 -21.55 -28.00
C GLU A 45 -0.76 -22.95 -27.89
N MET A 46 0.24 -23.15 -27.01
CA MET A 46 0.82 -24.47 -26.76
C MET A 46 -0.21 -25.45 -26.21
N TYR A 47 -1.03 -25.03 -25.25
CA TYR A 47 -2.12 -25.84 -24.69
C TYR A 47 -3.16 -26.27 -25.74
N LYS A 48 -3.43 -25.44 -26.75
CA LYS A 48 -4.35 -25.79 -27.84
C LYS A 48 -3.79 -26.90 -28.74
N GLU A 49 -2.48 -26.92 -28.94
CA GLU A 49 -1.82 -27.95 -29.75
C GLU A 49 -1.70 -29.26 -28.98
N GLU A 50 -1.31 -29.19 -27.70
CA GLU A 50 -1.15 -30.33 -26.82
C GLU A 50 -1.82 -30.05 -25.45
N PRO A 51 -3.08 -30.48 -25.27
CA PRO A 51 -3.80 -30.25 -24.02
C PRO A 51 -3.15 -31.02 -22.86
N ASP A 52 -2.67 -30.27 -21.88
CA ASP A 52 -2.09 -30.78 -20.64
C ASP A 52 -2.65 -30.05 -19.42
N GLU A 53 -2.92 -30.80 -18.35
CA GLU A 53 -3.62 -30.28 -17.17
C GLU A 53 -2.72 -29.43 -16.27
N GLU A 54 -1.41 -29.66 -16.28
CA GLU A 54 -0.44 -28.79 -15.60
C GLU A 54 -0.34 -27.44 -16.32
N VAL A 55 -0.24 -27.46 -17.66
CA VAL A 55 -0.23 -26.23 -18.48
C VAL A 55 -1.52 -25.44 -18.33
N HIS A 56 -2.67 -26.11 -18.26
CA HIS A 56 -3.95 -25.46 -18.00
C HIS A 56 -3.95 -24.72 -16.65
N ALA A 57 -3.44 -25.36 -15.58
CA ALA A 57 -3.35 -24.74 -14.26
C ALA A 57 -2.43 -23.50 -14.27
N GLU A 58 -1.28 -23.58 -14.95
CA GLU A 58 -0.37 -22.43 -15.11
C GLU A 58 -1.02 -21.25 -15.84
N ILE A 59 -1.80 -21.50 -16.89
CA ILE A 59 -2.54 -20.45 -17.62
C ILE A 59 -3.56 -19.79 -16.70
N VAL A 60 -4.31 -20.56 -15.91
CA VAL A 60 -5.31 -20.02 -14.97
C VAL A 60 -4.63 -19.13 -13.93
N ASP A 61 -3.55 -19.59 -13.31
CA ASP A 61 -2.80 -18.81 -12.31
C ASP A 61 -2.23 -17.51 -12.91
N ALA A 62 -1.72 -17.56 -14.15
CA ALA A 62 -1.21 -16.40 -14.86
C ALA A 62 -2.32 -15.37 -15.16
N ILE A 63 -3.49 -15.81 -15.60
CA ILE A 63 -4.66 -14.95 -15.84
C ILE A 63 -5.14 -14.30 -14.55
N GLU A 64 -5.25 -15.06 -13.45
CA GLU A 64 -5.66 -14.51 -12.15
C GLU A 64 -4.65 -13.48 -11.61
N ALA A 65 -3.35 -13.70 -11.83
CA ALA A 65 -2.33 -12.74 -11.48
C ALA A 65 -2.44 -11.46 -12.32
N LEU A 66 -2.62 -11.59 -13.64
CA LEU A 66 -2.79 -10.47 -14.56
C LEU A 66 -4.04 -9.65 -14.24
N GLU A 67 -5.16 -10.29 -13.88
CA GLU A 67 -6.39 -9.61 -13.47
C GLU A 67 -6.16 -8.78 -12.20
N LYS A 68 -5.44 -9.31 -11.20
CA LYS A 68 -5.10 -8.58 -9.98
C LYS A 68 -4.20 -7.39 -10.27
N ASP A 69 -3.21 -7.54 -11.14
CA ASP A 69 -2.29 -6.47 -11.54
C ASP A 69 -3.04 -5.37 -12.31
N LEU A 70 -3.97 -5.74 -13.21
CA LEU A 70 -4.80 -4.80 -13.95
C LEU A 70 -5.70 -3.99 -13.02
N GLN A 71 -6.38 -4.64 -12.07
CA GLN A 71 -7.24 -3.96 -11.08
C GLN A 71 -6.44 -2.95 -10.23
N GLN A 72 -5.22 -3.31 -9.83
CA GLN A 72 -4.33 -2.40 -9.10
C GLN A 72 -3.91 -1.21 -9.97
N TYR A 73 -3.60 -1.46 -11.24
CA TYR A 73 -3.25 -0.42 -12.19
C TYR A 73 -4.41 0.56 -12.43
N GLU A 74 -5.63 0.05 -12.65
CA GLU A 74 -6.84 0.88 -12.78
C GLU A 74 -7.07 1.73 -11.55
N LEU A 75 -6.94 1.16 -10.35
CA LEU A 75 -7.06 1.89 -9.10
C LEU A 75 -6.04 3.02 -9.01
N SER A 76 -4.80 2.78 -9.42
CA SER A 76 -3.75 3.83 -9.44
C SER A 76 -4.10 4.99 -10.38
N MET A 77 -4.81 4.73 -11.48
CA MET A 77 -5.27 5.75 -12.44
C MET A 77 -6.44 6.58 -11.89
N LEU A 78 -7.27 5.98 -11.02
CA LEU A 78 -8.37 6.67 -10.35
C LEU A 78 -7.88 7.69 -9.31
N LEU A 79 -6.66 7.55 -8.80
CA LEU A 79 -6.02 8.45 -7.84
C LEU A 79 -5.50 9.74 -8.51
N ASN A 80 -6.44 10.55 -9.02
CA ASN A 80 -6.15 11.77 -9.78
C ASN A 80 -6.35 13.08 -8.99
N GLY A 81 -6.59 12.99 -7.67
CA GLY A 81 -6.73 14.13 -6.80
C GLY A 81 -5.43 14.95 -6.68
N PRO A 82 -5.53 16.24 -6.29
CA PRO A 82 -4.39 17.17 -6.27
C PRO A 82 -3.26 16.76 -5.32
N HIS A 83 -3.57 15.91 -4.33
CA HIS A 83 -2.62 15.43 -3.33
C HIS A 83 -2.48 13.91 -3.33
N ASP A 84 -3.18 13.19 -4.21
CA ASP A 84 -3.23 11.73 -4.14
C ASP A 84 -1.84 11.13 -4.33
N LYS A 85 -1.03 11.74 -5.22
CA LYS A 85 0.36 11.37 -5.50
C LYS A 85 1.33 11.55 -4.34
N ASN A 86 0.96 12.32 -3.33
CA ASN A 86 1.87 12.71 -2.25
C ASN A 86 2.06 11.57 -1.24
N SER A 87 3.16 11.67 -0.50
CA SER A 87 3.36 10.91 0.74
C SER A 87 2.29 11.27 1.77
N ALA A 88 2.04 10.36 2.70
CA ALA A 88 0.99 10.51 3.71
C ALA A 88 1.58 10.62 5.11
N ILE A 89 1.00 11.49 5.94
CA ILE A 89 1.18 11.44 7.39
C ILE A 89 -0.04 10.74 7.98
N LEU A 90 0.19 9.62 8.65
CA LEU A 90 -0.83 8.84 9.33
C LEU A 90 -0.70 9.02 10.84
N GLU A 91 -1.75 9.55 11.46
CA GLU A 91 -1.83 9.68 12.91
C GLU A 91 -2.88 8.73 13.47
N ILE A 92 -2.53 8.01 14.53
CA ILE A 92 -3.46 7.12 15.24
C ILE A 92 -3.62 7.64 16.67
N HIS A 93 -4.85 8.02 16.99
CA HIS A 93 -5.25 8.54 18.30
C HIS A 93 -6.27 7.57 18.93
N PRO A 94 -5.83 6.69 19.85
CA PRO A 94 -6.71 5.92 20.71
C PRO A 94 -7.78 6.79 21.37
N GLY A 95 -9.03 6.36 21.26
CA GLY A 95 -10.17 7.07 21.84
C GLY A 95 -10.35 6.84 23.34
N ALA A 96 -11.55 7.16 23.84
CA ALA A 96 -11.92 6.93 25.22
C ALA A 96 -12.19 5.43 25.48
N GLY A 97 -11.23 4.75 26.12
CA GLY A 97 -11.41 3.36 26.59
C GLY A 97 -10.20 2.80 27.35
N GLY A 98 -9.32 3.66 27.85
CA GLY A 98 -8.17 3.26 28.66
C GLY A 98 -7.24 2.27 27.95
N THR A 99 -6.73 1.28 28.70
CA THR A 99 -5.81 0.25 28.21
C THR A 99 -6.36 -0.52 27.00
N GLU A 100 -7.68 -0.75 26.91
CA GLU A 100 -8.30 -1.48 25.79
C GLU A 100 -8.22 -0.69 24.47
N SER A 101 -8.49 0.62 24.51
CA SER A 101 -8.35 1.48 23.33
C SER A 101 -6.89 1.68 22.93
N GLN A 102 -5.98 1.74 23.90
CA GLN A 102 -4.54 1.84 23.63
C GLN A 102 -4.01 0.57 22.94
N ASP A 103 -4.43 -0.61 23.40
CA ASP A 103 -4.11 -1.88 22.75
C ASP A 103 -4.66 -1.93 21.32
N TRP A 104 -5.92 -1.52 21.11
CA TRP A 104 -6.49 -1.43 19.77
C TRP A 104 -5.69 -0.48 18.86
N GLY A 105 -5.26 0.68 19.37
CA GLY A 105 -4.38 1.59 18.64
C GLY A 105 -3.09 0.91 18.17
N SER A 106 -2.49 0.07 19.01
CA SER A 106 -1.28 -0.67 18.66
C SER A 106 -1.52 -1.76 17.60
N MET A 107 -2.70 -2.37 17.60
CA MET A 107 -3.11 -3.32 16.55
C MET A 107 -3.29 -2.62 15.21
N LEU A 108 -3.92 -1.43 15.19
CA LEU A 108 -4.05 -0.61 13.98
C LEU A 108 -2.69 -0.15 13.47
N LEU A 109 -1.80 0.30 14.36
CA LEU A 109 -0.42 0.64 14.01
C LEU A 109 0.26 -0.52 13.28
N ARG A 110 0.21 -1.72 13.85
CA ARG A 110 0.78 -2.93 13.23
C ARG A 110 0.12 -3.27 11.89
N MET A 111 -1.19 -3.06 11.76
CA MET A 111 -1.92 -3.25 10.50
C MET A 111 -1.38 -2.33 9.40
N TYR A 112 -1.25 -1.03 9.68
CA TYR A 112 -0.78 -0.06 8.70
C TYR A 112 0.69 -0.19 8.37
N MET A 113 1.55 -0.53 9.34
CA MET A 113 2.96 -0.84 9.05
C MET A 113 3.09 -2.01 8.07
N ARG A 114 2.35 -3.10 8.30
CA ARG A 114 2.35 -4.27 7.39
C ARG A 114 1.76 -3.94 6.02
N TRP A 115 0.71 -3.13 5.99
CA TRP A 115 0.14 -2.65 4.73
C TRP A 115 1.17 -1.85 3.94
N ALA A 116 1.88 -0.92 4.59
CA ALA A 116 2.88 -0.08 3.94
C ALA A 116 4.09 -0.91 3.44
N GLU A 117 4.59 -1.84 4.25
CA GLU A 117 5.65 -2.78 3.84
C GLU A 117 5.23 -3.62 2.63
N LYS A 118 3.99 -4.14 2.61
CA LYS A 118 3.46 -4.94 1.49
C LYS A 118 3.36 -4.13 0.19
N HIS A 119 3.07 -2.84 0.28
CA HIS A 119 3.01 -1.94 -0.87
C HIS A 119 4.37 -1.33 -1.24
N GLY A 120 5.44 -1.71 -0.54
CA GLY A 120 6.80 -1.21 -0.81
C GLY A 120 7.02 0.25 -0.40
N TYR A 121 6.17 0.80 0.48
CA TYR A 121 6.35 2.16 1.00
C TYR A 121 7.42 2.19 2.08
N ARG A 122 8.14 3.32 2.15
CA ARG A 122 9.05 3.59 3.25
C ARG A 122 8.27 4.20 4.40
N VAL A 123 8.35 3.58 5.57
CA VAL A 123 7.68 4.05 6.79
C VAL A 123 8.73 4.61 7.75
N GLU A 124 8.49 5.83 8.22
CA GLU A 124 9.27 6.47 9.28
C GLU A 124 8.35 6.86 10.44
N THR A 125 8.71 6.45 11.65
CA THR A 125 7.98 6.86 12.86
C THR A 125 8.46 8.24 13.28
N VAL A 126 7.57 9.23 13.18
CA VAL A 126 7.86 10.63 13.48
C VAL A 126 7.67 10.93 14.97
N ASP A 127 6.59 10.43 15.54
CA ASP A 127 6.29 10.52 16.98
C ASP A 127 5.68 9.22 17.47
N TYR A 128 6.01 8.84 18.70
CA TYR A 128 5.52 7.61 19.32
C TYR A 128 5.38 7.80 20.82
N GLN A 129 4.17 7.55 21.32
CA GLN A 129 3.84 7.64 22.74
C GLN A 129 3.26 6.32 23.22
N ASP A 130 3.95 5.68 24.15
CA ASP A 130 3.52 4.42 24.77
C ASP A 130 2.27 4.58 25.64
N GLY A 131 1.49 3.50 25.69
CA GLY A 131 0.43 3.30 26.68
C GLY A 131 1.01 3.19 28.09
N ASP A 132 0.19 3.50 29.11
CA ASP A 132 0.65 3.39 30.51
C ASP A 132 0.80 1.92 30.96
N GLU A 133 -0.01 1.03 30.39
CA GLU A 133 -0.06 -0.39 30.75
C GLU A 133 0.09 -1.29 29.53
N ALA A 134 -0.60 -0.98 28.43
CA ALA A 134 -0.47 -1.69 27.16
C ALA A 134 -0.79 -0.76 25.98
N GLY A 135 -0.27 -1.12 24.81
CA GLY A 135 -0.56 -0.43 23.55
C GLY A 135 0.08 0.96 23.43
N ILE A 136 -0.57 1.85 22.70
CA ILE A 136 -0.05 3.20 22.40
C ILE A 136 -1.04 4.27 22.85
N LYS A 137 -0.55 5.47 23.20
CA LYS A 137 -1.36 6.68 23.43
C LYS A 137 -1.51 7.56 22.20
N SER A 138 -0.48 7.62 21.37
CA SER A 138 -0.48 8.34 20.09
C SER A 138 0.70 7.86 19.25
N VAL A 139 0.54 7.83 17.93
CA VAL A 139 1.64 7.58 17.00
C VAL A 139 1.43 8.37 15.72
N THR A 140 2.53 8.91 15.19
CA THR A 140 2.58 9.59 13.90
C THR A 140 3.57 8.88 13.00
N LEU A 141 3.11 8.41 11.84
CA LEU A 141 3.93 7.78 10.80
C LEU A 141 4.00 8.68 9.58
N SER A 142 5.19 8.82 9.01
CA SER A 142 5.42 9.29 7.64
C SER A 142 5.49 8.08 6.73
N ILE A 143 4.58 7.99 5.76
CA ILE A 143 4.53 6.94 4.75
C ILE A 143 4.93 7.57 3.42
N GLU A 144 6.19 7.34 3.05
CA GLU A 144 6.82 7.87 1.84
C GLU A 144 6.60 6.91 0.67
N GLY A 145 5.97 7.42 -0.38
CA GLY A 145 5.69 6.67 -1.59
C GLY A 145 4.77 7.40 -2.55
N LEU A 146 4.76 6.94 -3.81
CA LEU A 146 3.81 7.41 -4.81
C LEU A 146 2.41 6.95 -4.42
N ASN A 147 1.43 7.84 -4.53
CA ASN A 147 0.01 7.55 -4.28
C ASN A 147 -0.35 7.18 -2.83
N ALA A 148 0.59 7.26 -1.88
CA ALA A 148 0.36 6.85 -0.49
C ALA A 148 -0.83 7.57 0.16
N TYR A 149 -0.95 8.89 -0.05
CA TYR A 149 -2.09 9.66 0.44
C TYR A 149 -3.40 9.27 -0.25
N GLY A 150 -3.37 9.05 -1.57
CA GLY A 150 -4.53 8.62 -2.34
C GLY A 150 -5.17 7.35 -1.77
N TYR A 151 -4.35 6.35 -1.42
CA TYR A 151 -4.83 5.12 -0.80
C TYR A 151 -5.31 5.32 0.64
N LEU A 152 -4.57 6.06 1.47
CA LEU A 152 -4.88 6.22 2.89
C LEU A 152 -6.00 7.22 3.17
N ARG A 153 -6.41 8.03 2.18
CA ARG A 153 -7.48 9.00 2.34
C ARG A 153 -8.80 8.34 2.74
N SER A 154 -9.10 7.14 2.26
CA SER A 154 -10.31 6.41 2.63
C SER A 154 -10.28 5.87 4.07
N GLU A 155 -9.09 5.77 4.67
CA GLU A 155 -8.90 5.26 6.03
C GLU A 155 -9.18 6.30 7.11
N LYS A 156 -9.40 7.56 6.71
CA LYS A 156 -9.73 8.64 7.63
C LYS A 156 -11.08 8.38 8.30
N GLY A 157 -11.05 8.09 9.59
CA GLY A 157 -12.27 7.94 10.38
C GLY A 157 -12.01 7.28 11.73
N VAL A 158 -13.10 6.97 12.42
CA VAL A 158 -13.05 6.21 13.67
C VAL A 158 -13.18 4.73 13.34
N HIS A 159 -12.17 3.96 13.72
CA HIS A 159 -12.12 2.51 13.55
C HIS A 159 -12.60 1.85 14.83
N ARG A 160 -13.73 1.13 14.77
CA ARG A 160 -14.38 0.54 15.94
C ARG A 160 -14.04 -0.94 16.06
N LEU A 161 -13.51 -1.35 17.21
CA LEU A 161 -13.25 -2.75 17.54
C LEU A 161 -14.34 -3.25 18.50
N VAL A 162 -14.82 -4.48 18.31
CA VAL A 162 -15.72 -5.10 19.28
C VAL A 162 -15.21 -6.49 19.59
N ARG A 163 -14.69 -6.69 20.80
CA ARG A 163 -14.10 -7.96 21.23
C ARG A 163 -14.33 -8.22 22.73
N ILE A 164 -13.95 -9.41 23.19
CA ILE A 164 -13.81 -9.70 24.62
C ILE A 164 -12.44 -9.18 25.05
N SER A 165 -12.40 -8.29 26.03
CA SER A 165 -11.14 -7.67 26.45
C SER A 165 -10.29 -8.70 27.23
N PRO A 166 -8.99 -8.85 26.89
CA PRO A 166 -8.07 -9.66 27.68
C PRO A 166 -7.69 -8.97 29.01
N PHE A 167 -7.97 -7.67 29.15
CA PHE A 167 -7.68 -6.87 30.34
C PHE A 167 -8.85 -6.84 31.35
N ASP A 168 -10.03 -7.30 30.94
CA ASP A 168 -11.19 -7.41 31.84
C ASP A 168 -11.25 -8.79 32.49
N ALA A 169 -11.02 -8.84 33.81
CA ALA A 169 -11.07 -10.07 34.59
C ALA A 169 -12.43 -10.80 34.53
N ALA A 170 -13.52 -10.09 34.24
CA ALA A 170 -14.86 -10.68 34.10
C ALA A 170 -15.15 -11.18 32.67
N GLY A 171 -14.23 -11.00 31.71
CA GLY A 171 -14.37 -11.45 30.34
C GLY A 171 -15.55 -10.80 29.61
N LYS A 172 -15.87 -9.53 29.94
CA LYS A 172 -16.98 -8.85 29.28
C LYS A 172 -16.60 -8.42 27.87
N ARG A 173 -17.62 -8.21 27.06
CA ARG A 173 -17.50 -7.62 25.73
C ARG A 173 -17.27 -6.13 25.86
N HIS A 174 -16.20 -5.63 25.25
CA HIS A 174 -15.86 -4.22 25.13
C HIS A 174 -16.04 -3.76 23.67
N THR A 175 -16.07 -2.44 23.48
CA THR A 175 -16.36 -1.76 22.22
C THR A 175 -15.52 -0.50 22.13
#